data_AF-A0AAV3STB5-F1
#
_entry.id   AF-A0AAV3STB5-F1
#
_cell.length_a   1.000
_cell.length_b   1.000
_cell.length_c   1.000
_cell.angle_alpha   90.00
_cell.angle_beta   90.00
_cell.angle_gamma   90.00
#
_symmetry.space_group_name_H-M   'P 1'
#
loop_
_entity.id
_entity.type
_entity.pdbx_description
1 polymer ?
#
loop_
_entity_poly.entity_id
_entity_poly.type
_entity_poly.pdbx_seq_one_letter_code
_entity_poly.pdbx_strand_id
1 'polypeptide(L)'
;MGFAETVREIGSDRVRPYLFPYTLDTCSPELSQRANAEADRLGIHLRMVFVRRGIALDPFSRYRVGVNMAIGTDTFPHDPVSVLRWTASAGKTVEQRADMAIGRELFDNATLGGARAFNRSDLGHLAPGAKADVVCIDLSQLHTAPVYDPIWALIHYATPTDIAQVFIDSTHLVEDGSIRGLDERRVLAEAGESMRNRAGRSPTVRVPTGSPRPSP
;
A
#
# COMPACT_ATOMS: atom_id res chain seq x y z
N MET A 1 -21.47 17.64 -11.31
CA MET A 1 -21.34 16.19 -11.56
C MET A 1 -20.72 15.56 -10.33
N GLY A 2 -21.38 14.57 -9.73
CA GLY A 2 -20.88 13.92 -8.51
C GLY A 2 -19.71 12.98 -8.81
N PHE A 3 -18.79 12.80 -7.87
CA PHE A 3 -17.65 11.88 -8.00
C PHE A 3 -18.05 10.47 -8.45
N ALA A 4 -19.14 9.93 -7.89
CA ALA A 4 -19.69 8.62 -8.26
C ALA A 4 -20.28 8.56 -9.68
N GLU A 5 -20.71 9.69 -10.22
CA GLU A 5 -21.30 9.82 -11.56
C GLU A 5 -20.20 9.84 -12.63
N THR A 6 -19.14 10.61 -12.39
CA THR A 6 -17.91 10.62 -13.20
C THR A 6 -17.27 9.24 -13.28
N VAL A 7 -17.22 8.50 -12.17
CA VAL A 7 -16.71 7.13 -12.09
C VAL A 7 -17.48 6.16 -12.98
N ARG A 8 -18.80 6.31 -13.08
CA ARG A 8 -19.66 5.42 -13.88
C ARG A 8 -19.56 5.69 -15.38
N GLU A 9 -19.31 6.93 -15.78
CA GLU A 9 -19.18 7.32 -17.19
C GLU A 9 -17.85 6.92 -17.84
N ILE A 10 -16.76 6.77 -17.07
CA ILE A 10 -15.42 6.53 -17.63
C ILE A 10 -15.27 5.18 -18.36
N GLY A 11 -16.23 4.25 -18.24
CA GLY A 11 -16.51 3.20 -19.23
C GLY A 11 -15.29 2.57 -19.95
N SER A 12 -14.22 2.22 -19.22
CA SER A 12 -12.94 1.87 -19.83
C SER A 12 -12.61 0.39 -19.65
N ASP A 13 -12.35 -0.29 -20.77
CA ASP A 13 -11.86 -1.67 -20.85
C ASP A 13 -10.43 -1.85 -20.31
N ARG A 14 -9.82 -0.81 -19.72
CA ARG A 14 -8.49 -0.85 -19.11
C ARG A 14 -8.47 -0.10 -17.79
N VAL A 15 -9.02 -0.75 -16.76
CA VAL A 15 -9.04 -0.30 -15.35
C VAL A 15 -10.28 0.57 -15.02
N ARG A 16 -11.33 -0.09 -14.50
CA ARG A 16 -12.44 0.55 -13.76
C ARG A 16 -11.87 1.25 -12.52
N PRO A 17 -12.51 2.32 -12.01
CA PRO A 17 -11.85 3.39 -11.27
C PRO A 17 -10.90 2.84 -10.22
N TYR A 18 -9.62 2.96 -10.55
CA TYR A 18 -8.52 2.60 -9.72
C TYR A 18 -7.80 3.88 -9.38
N LEU A 19 -7.53 4.06 -8.10
CA LEU A 19 -6.61 5.07 -7.68
C LEU A 19 -5.35 4.43 -7.10
N PHE A 20 -4.30 4.54 -7.88
CA PHE A 20 -2.93 4.35 -7.42
C PHE A 20 -2.02 5.33 -8.17
N PRO A 21 -1.84 6.56 -7.66
CA PRO A 21 -0.93 7.49 -8.27
C PRO A 21 0.42 7.21 -7.62
N TYR A 22 1.40 6.85 -8.46
CA TYR A 22 2.85 6.82 -8.20
C TYR A 22 3.62 5.50 -8.00
N THR A 23 3.08 4.32 -8.34
CA THR A 23 3.97 3.17 -8.64
C THR A 23 3.58 2.50 -9.94
N LEU A 24 3.90 3.21 -11.02
CA LEU A 24 4.10 2.61 -12.32
C LEU A 24 5.57 2.81 -12.68
N ASP A 25 6.49 2.24 -11.90
CA ASP A 25 7.92 2.16 -12.26
C ASP A 25 8.14 1.34 -13.56
N THR A 26 7.07 0.77 -14.11
CA THR A 26 7.03 0.11 -15.42
C THR A 26 6.27 0.89 -16.50
N CYS A 27 5.83 2.14 -16.27
CA CYS A 27 5.16 2.96 -17.29
C CYS A 27 5.97 4.17 -17.75
N SER A 28 5.58 4.73 -18.90
CA SER A 28 6.24 5.91 -19.44
C SER A 28 6.00 7.17 -18.56
N PRO A 29 6.92 8.15 -18.57
CA PRO A 29 6.78 9.40 -17.83
C PRO A 29 5.46 10.14 -18.08
N GLU A 30 4.94 10.08 -19.32
CA GLU A 30 3.67 10.72 -19.70
C GLU A 30 2.47 10.04 -19.03
N LEU A 31 2.47 8.70 -18.93
CA LEU A 31 1.36 7.98 -18.29
C LEU A 31 1.34 8.23 -16.79
N SER A 32 2.52 8.30 -16.16
CA SER A 32 2.65 8.71 -14.76
C SER A 32 2.06 10.11 -14.55
N GLN A 33 2.52 11.13 -15.29
CA GLN A 33 2.00 12.51 -15.15
C GLN A 33 0.47 12.60 -15.31
N ARG A 34 -0.11 11.88 -16.27
CA ARG A 34 -1.56 11.87 -16.50
C ARG A 34 -2.32 11.20 -15.37
N ALA A 35 -1.85 10.06 -14.87
CA ALA A 35 -2.46 9.37 -13.73
C ALA A 35 -2.46 10.26 -12.47
N ASN A 36 -1.39 11.05 -12.30
CA ASN A 36 -1.26 11.96 -11.17
C ASN A 36 -2.15 13.19 -11.27
N ALA A 37 -2.19 13.84 -12.43
CA ALA A 37 -3.09 14.96 -12.67
C ALA A 37 -4.56 14.56 -12.49
N GLU A 38 -4.92 13.34 -12.90
CA GLU A 38 -6.28 12.83 -12.74
C GLU A 38 -6.59 12.45 -11.29
N ALA A 39 -5.62 11.87 -10.56
CA ALA A 39 -5.73 11.63 -9.13
C ALA A 39 -5.94 12.92 -8.32
N ASP A 40 -5.21 13.99 -8.68
CA ASP A 40 -5.33 15.31 -8.06
C ASP A 40 -6.68 15.96 -8.40
N ARG A 41 -7.13 15.87 -9.66
CA ARG A 41 -8.46 16.34 -10.09
C ARG A 41 -9.60 15.65 -9.35
N LEU A 42 -9.45 14.35 -9.11
CA LEU A 42 -10.47 13.52 -8.47
C LEU A 42 -10.43 13.60 -6.93
N GLY A 43 -9.38 14.20 -6.36
CA GLY A 43 -9.15 14.31 -4.92
C GLY A 43 -9.21 12.95 -4.27
N ILE A 44 -8.31 12.04 -4.68
CA ILE A 44 -8.21 10.69 -4.15
C ILE A 44 -6.78 10.44 -3.69
N HIS A 45 -6.59 10.23 -2.38
CA HIS A 45 -5.29 10.01 -1.77
C HIS A 45 -5.34 8.91 -0.69
N LEU A 46 -4.61 7.81 -0.89
CA LEU A 46 -4.32 6.84 0.17
C LEU A 46 -2.84 6.44 0.14
N ARG A 47 -1.98 7.08 0.97
CA ARG A 47 -0.51 6.94 0.88
C ARG A 47 0.22 7.08 2.22
N MET A 48 1.19 6.20 2.46
CA MET A 48 2.11 6.28 3.61
C MET A 48 3.11 7.46 3.48
N VAL A 49 3.60 7.74 2.27
CA VAL A 49 4.50 8.87 1.98
C VAL A 49 3.88 10.23 2.29
N PHE A 50 2.54 10.30 2.27
CA PHE A 50 1.80 11.54 2.45
C PHE A 50 1.74 11.93 3.91
N VAL A 51 1.53 10.96 4.81
CA VAL A 51 1.70 11.15 6.25
C VAL A 51 3.11 11.66 6.56
N ARG A 52 4.16 11.07 5.94
CA ARG A 52 5.56 11.54 6.07
C ARG A 52 5.77 12.97 5.55
N ARG A 53 4.94 13.44 4.61
CA ARG A 53 4.96 14.79 4.05
C ARG A 53 3.95 15.74 4.70
N GLY A 54 3.24 15.32 5.75
CA GLY A 54 2.23 16.13 6.45
C GLY A 54 0.92 16.32 5.67
N ILE A 55 0.66 15.50 4.66
CA ILE A 55 -0.55 15.54 3.83
C ILE A 55 -1.53 14.51 4.36
N ALA A 56 -2.76 14.95 4.67
CA ALA A 56 -3.82 14.09 5.15
C ALA A 56 -4.35 13.16 4.04
N LEU A 57 -4.90 12.03 4.45
CA LEU A 57 -5.69 11.17 3.55
C LEU A 57 -7.02 11.87 3.25
N ASP A 58 -7.61 11.56 2.10
CA ASP A 58 -9.01 11.92 1.88
C ASP A 58 -9.94 11.03 2.73
N PRO A 59 -11.15 11.52 3.08
CA PRO A 59 -12.14 10.72 3.79
C PRO A 59 -12.47 9.40 3.06
N PHE A 60 -12.26 8.27 3.73
CA PHE A 60 -12.60 6.91 3.25
C PHE A 60 -14.04 6.76 2.74
N SER A 61 -14.98 7.40 3.43
CA SER A 61 -16.41 7.40 3.12
C SER A 61 -16.71 7.89 1.71
N ARG A 62 -15.87 8.76 1.15
CA ARG A 62 -15.98 9.26 -0.23
C ARG A 62 -15.87 8.15 -1.28
N TYR A 63 -15.11 7.09 -1.01
CA TYR A 63 -14.83 6.01 -1.96
C TYR A 63 -15.70 4.77 -1.74
N ARG A 64 -16.40 4.68 -0.60
CA ARG A 64 -17.36 3.59 -0.31
C ARG A 64 -18.60 3.59 -1.22
N VAL A 65 -18.72 4.54 -2.15
CA VAL A 65 -19.81 4.66 -3.14
C VAL A 65 -19.70 3.68 -4.33
N GLY A 66 -19.02 2.55 -4.14
CA GLY A 66 -18.80 1.54 -5.20
C GLY A 66 -17.50 1.73 -5.99
N VAL A 67 -16.56 2.55 -5.49
CA VAL A 67 -15.21 2.64 -6.05
C VAL A 67 -14.36 1.50 -5.50
N ASN A 68 -13.60 0.83 -6.36
CA ASN A 68 -12.63 -0.16 -5.90
C ASN A 68 -11.47 0.54 -5.20
N MET A 69 -11.20 0.17 -3.95
CA MET A 69 -10.05 0.66 -3.20
C MET A 69 -8.95 -0.39 -3.17
N ALA A 70 -7.70 0.05 -3.24
CA ALA A 70 -6.52 -0.77 -3.01
C ALA A 70 -5.53 -0.02 -2.11
N ILE A 71 -4.60 -0.77 -1.52
CA ILE A 71 -3.59 -0.24 -0.61
C ILE A 71 -2.20 -0.51 -1.17
N GLY A 72 -1.28 0.45 -1.01
CA GLY A 72 0.13 0.21 -1.33
C GLY A 72 1.09 1.24 -0.72
N THR A 73 2.38 0.96 -0.88
CA THR A 73 3.46 1.64 -0.15
C THR A 73 3.96 2.92 -0.83
N ASP A 74 3.78 3.05 -2.15
CA ASP A 74 4.40 4.07 -3.02
C ASP A 74 5.94 3.91 -3.13
N THR A 75 6.69 4.22 -2.07
CA THR A 75 8.17 4.15 -2.05
C THR A 75 8.71 3.51 -0.76
N PHE A 76 10.03 3.49 -0.59
CA PHE A 76 10.69 2.96 0.60
C PHE A 76 10.15 3.61 1.90
N PRO A 77 9.86 2.81 2.94
CA PRO A 77 10.05 1.36 3.03
C PRO A 77 8.95 0.53 2.33
N HIS A 78 9.35 -0.64 1.78
CA HIS A 78 8.42 -1.62 1.17
C HIS A 78 7.73 -2.48 2.24
N ASP A 79 7.00 -1.82 3.14
CA ASP A 79 6.34 -2.43 4.30
C ASP A 79 4.81 -2.33 4.18
N PRO A 80 4.14 -3.33 3.58
CA PRO A 80 2.69 -3.31 3.44
C PRO A 80 1.94 -3.50 4.78
N VAL A 81 2.54 -4.18 5.76
CA VAL A 81 1.92 -4.43 7.07
C VAL A 81 1.73 -3.12 7.83
N SER A 82 2.78 -2.30 7.90
CA SER A 82 2.68 -0.98 8.50
C SER A 82 1.72 -0.07 7.73
N VAL A 83 1.70 -0.12 6.39
CA VAL A 83 0.75 0.69 5.60
C VAL A 83 -0.69 0.41 6.02
N LEU A 84 -1.07 -0.85 6.26
CA LEU A 84 -2.42 -1.19 6.74
C LEU A 84 -2.72 -0.50 8.07
N ARG A 85 -1.78 -0.55 9.01
CA ARG A 85 -1.91 0.10 10.31
C ARG A 85 -2.07 1.61 10.20
N TRP A 86 -1.21 2.25 9.42
CA TRP A 86 -1.25 3.71 9.20
C TRP A 86 -2.56 4.12 8.55
N THR A 87 -3.02 3.34 7.58
CA THR A 87 -4.28 3.56 6.89
C THR A 87 -5.47 3.47 7.85
N ALA A 88 -5.48 2.46 8.73
CA ALA A 88 -6.51 2.32 9.77
C ALA A 88 -6.56 3.55 10.69
N SER A 89 -5.41 3.96 11.23
CA SER A 89 -5.32 5.06 12.18
C SER A 89 -5.59 6.42 11.54
N ALA A 90 -4.97 6.71 10.39
CA ALA A 90 -5.14 7.95 9.67
C ALA A 90 -6.56 8.08 9.11
N GLY A 91 -7.14 7.01 8.55
CA GLY A 91 -8.51 7.00 8.04
C GLY A 91 -9.52 7.36 9.13
N LYS A 92 -9.42 6.74 10.30
CA LYS A 92 -10.28 7.06 11.46
C LYS A 92 -10.08 8.49 11.95
N THR A 93 -8.84 8.98 11.92
CA THR A 93 -8.49 10.33 12.37
C THR A 93 -9.04 11.40 11.42
N VAL A 94 -8.90 11.22 10.11
CA VAL A 94 -9.45 12.15 9.10
C VAL A 94 -10.98 12.17 9.18
N GLU A 95 -11.60 10.99 9.31
CA GLU A 95 -13.05 10.86 9.36
C GLU A 95 -13.66 11.25 10.72
N GLN A 96 -12.85 11.36 11.77
CA GLN A 96 -13.30 11.50 13.16
C GLN A 96 -14.32 10.41 13.55
N ARG A 97 -14.10 9.18 13.04
CA ARG A 97 -15.05 8.06 13.14
C ARG A 97 -14.30 6.74 13.33
N ALA A 98 -14.64 6.03 14.40
CA ALA A 98 -14.01 4.75 14.73
C ALA A 98 -14.47 3.58 13.83
N ASP A 99 -15.62 3.72 13.18
CA ASP A 99 -16.23 2.71 12.29
C ASP A 99 -15.75 2.80 10.83
N MET A 100 -14.74 3.65 10.57
CA MET A 100 -14.08 3.79 9.28
C MET A 100 -12.75 3.05 9.24
N ALA A 101 -12.33 2.64 8.02
CA ALA A 101 -11.08 1.92 7.79
C ALA A 101 -10.95 0.69 8.73
N ILE A 102 -11.97 -0.16 8.72
CA ILE A 102 -12.07 -1.33 9.60
C ILE A 102 -11.21 -2.48 9.06
N GLY A 103 -10.80 -3.40 9.96
CA GLY A 103 -9.80 -4.41 9.64
C GLY A 103 -10.11 -5.26 8.40
N ARG A 104 -11.35 -5.76 8.30
CA ARG A 104 -11.78 -6.56 7.15
C ARG A 104 -11.72 -5.79 5.83
N GLU A 105 -12.20 -4.56 5.82
CA GLU A 105 -12.19 -3.70 4.62
C GLU A 105 -10.75 -3.41 4.17
N LEU A 106 -9.84 -3.13 5.11
CA LEU A 106 -8.44 -2.89 4.79
C LEU A 106 -7.75 -4.15 4.27
N PHE A 107 -8.04 -5.31 4.86
CA PHE A 107 -7.53 -6.59 4.37
C PHE A 107 -8.03 -6.90 2.96
N ASP A 108 -9.31 -6.68 2.68
CA ASP A 108 -9.88 -6.83 1.34
C ASP A 108 -9.25 -5.84 0.36
N ASN A 109 -9.02 -4.59 0.75
CA ASN A 109 -8.36 -3.59 -0.11
C ASN A 109 -6.90 -3.98 -0.42
N ALA A 110 -6.19 -4.56 0.54
CA ALA A 110 -4.80 -5.02 0.36
C ALA A 110 -4.69 -6.27 -0.53
N THR A 111 -5.76 -7.06 -0.65
CA THR A 111 -5.77 -8.32 -1.40
C THR A 111 -6.68 -8.23 -2.63
N LEU A 112 -7.98 -8.45 -2.46
CA LEU A 112 -9.00 -8.40 -3.50
C LEU A 112 -9.05 -7.04 -4.21
N GLY A 113 -8.84 -5.95 -3.47
CA GLY A 113 -8.82 -4.59 -4.00
C GLY A 113 -7.69 -4.38 -5.01
N GLY A 114 -6.49 -4.83 -4.66
CA GLY A 114 -5.35 -4.88 -5.57
C GLY A 114 -5.59 -5.82 -6.76
N ALA A 115 -6.15 -7.01 -6.54
CA ALA A 115 -6.46 -7.95 -7.61
C ALA A 115 -7.47 -7.36 -8.62
N ARG A 116 -8.57 -6.76 -8.13
CA ARG A 116 -9.57 -6.06 -8.97
C ARG A 116 -8.97 -4.88 -9.72
N ALA A 117 -8.05 -4.16 -9.09
CA ALA A 117 -7.37 -3.05 -9.72
C ALA A 117 -6.53 -3.45 -10.94
N PHE A 118 -5.85 -4.58 -10.85
CA PHE A 118 -5.09 -5.13 -11.97
C PHE A 118 -5.93 -5.97 -12.92
N ASN A 119 -7.25 -6.02 -12.73
CA ASN A 119 -8.17 -6.86 -13.49
C ASN A 119 -7.76 -8.34 -13.50
N ARG A 120 -7.29 -8.84 -12.35
CA ARG A 120 -6.83 -10.21 -12.16
C ARG A 120 -7.78 -10.94 -11.23
N SER A 121 -8.76 -11.63 -11.82
CA SER A 121 -9.74 -12.43 -11.06
C SER A 121 -9.16 -13.71 -10.49
N ASP A 122 -7.92 -14.05 -10.82
CA ASP A 122 -7.15 -15.21 -10.34
C ASP A 122 -6.23 -14.87 -9.15
N LEU A 123 -6.24 -13.64 -8.65
CA LEU A 123 -5.41 -13.17 -7.53
C LEU A 123 -6.23 -12.75 -6.30
N GLY A 124 -5.55 -12.58 -5.16
CA GLY A 124 -6.10 -11.95 -3.96
C GLY A 124 -7.08 -12.80 -3.15
N HIS A 125 -7.24 -14.08 -3.49
CA HIS A 125 -8.11 -15.01 -2.77
C HIS A 125 -7.60 -16.45 -2.90
N LEU A 126 -8.02 -17.32 -1.98
CA LEU A 126 -7.68 -18.73 -1.95
C LEU A 126 -8.89 -19.56 -2.41
N ALA A 127 -8.89 -19.97 -3.67
CA ALA A 127 -9.90 -20.85 -4.24
C ALA A 127 -9.31 -21.69 -5.39
N PRO A 128 -9.91 -22.85 -5.73
CA PRO A 128 -9.50 -23.60 -6.92
C PRO A 128 -9.51 -22.71 -8.18
N GLY A 129 -8.42 -22.75 -8.94
CA GLY A 129 -8.23 -21.93 -10.14
C GLY A 129 -7.58 -20.56 -9.91
N ALA A 130 -7.45 -20.11 -8.65
CA ALA A 130 -6.64 -18.94 -8.31
C ALA A 130 -5.13 -19.30 -8.32
N LYS A 131 -4.28 -18.28 -8.49
CA LYS A 131 -2.83 -18.42 -8.33
C LYS A 131 -2.47 -18.72 -6.88
N ALA A 132 -1.43 -19.53 -6.69
CA ALA A 132 -0.89 -19.88 -5.39
C ALA A 132 0.01 -18.76 -4.82
N ASP A 133 -0.57 -17.58 -4.65
CA ASP A 133 0.08 -16.41 -4.07
C ASP A 133 -0.37 -16.28 -2.61
N VAL A 134 0.47 -16.77 -1.68
CA VAL A 134 0.13 -16.96 -0.27
C VAL A 134 1.18 -16.32 0.62
N VAL A 135 0.73 -15.55 1.61
CA VAL A 135 1.58 -15.00 2.67
C VAL A 135 1.10 -15.57 4.00
N CYS A 136 1.99 -16.25 4.72
CA CYS A 136 1.72 -16.77 6.06
C CYS A 136 2.36 -15.84 7.09
N ILE A 137 1.58 -15.42 8.08
CA ILE A 137 1.99 -14.48 9.11
C ILE A 137 1.90 -15.17 10.46
N ASP A 138 3.00 -15.16 11.21
CA ASP A 138 3.07 -15.74 12.53
C ASP A 138 2.54 -14.77 13.59
N LEU A 139 1.34 -15.06 14.09
CA LEU A 139 0.69 -14.28 15.14
C LEU A 139 0.84 -14.91 16.53
N SER A 140 1.79 -15.83 16.71
CA SER A 140 2.10 -16.46 18.01
C SER A 140 3.20 -15.74 18.79
N GLN A 141 3.69 -14.62 18.27
CA GLN A 141 4.75 -13.81 18.90
C GLN A 141 4.24 -13.03 20.11
N LEU A 142 5.15 -12.68 21.03
CA LEU A 142 4.81 -11.99 22.28
C LEU A 142 4.08 -10.65 22.03
N HIS A 143 4.38 -9.95 20.93
CA HIS A 143 3.74 -8.68 20.58
C HIS A 143 2.42 -8.83 19.81
N THR A 144 2.10 -10.03 19.29
CA THR A 144 0.86 -10.31 18.54
C THR A 144 -0.15 -11.13 19.32
N ALA A 145 0.28 -11.87 20.35
CA ALA A 145 -0.56 -12.70 21.20
C ALA A 145 -1.10 -11.95 22.46
N PRO A 146 -2.26 -12.36 23.01
CA PRO A 146 -3.18 -13.38 22.49
C PRO A 146 -4.02 -12.86 21.31
N VAL A 147 -4.31 -13.75 20.35
CA VAL A 147 -5.06 -13.41 19.13
C VAL A 147 -6.54 -13.75 19.30
N TYR A 148 -7.39 -12.73 19.35
CA TYR A 148 -8.86 -12.91 19.27
C TYR A 148 -9.37 -12.84 17.83
N ASP A 149 -8.94 -11.82 17.08
CA ASP A 149 -9.22 -11.64 15.66
C ASP A 149 -7.88 -11.54 14.91
N PRO A 150 -7.55 -12.48 14.02
CA PRO A 150 -6.27 -12.50 13.32
C PRO A 150 -6.10 -11.34 12.33
N ILE A 151 -7.17 -10.84 11.71
CA ILE A 151 -7.10 -9.67 10.82
C ILE A 151 -6.84 -8.41 11.64
N TRP A 152 -7.51 -8.30 12.79
CA TRP A 152 -7.27 -7.19 13.71
C TRP A 152 -5.82 -7.22 14.22
N ALA A 153 -5.33 -8.39 14.64
CA ALA A 153 -3.95 -8.56 15.14
C ALA A 153 -2.91 -8.27 14.04
N LEU A 154 -3.13 -8.73 12.82
CA LEU A 154 -2.30 -8.39 11.65
C LEU A 154 -2.18 -6.86 11.49
N ILE A 155 -3.29 -6.14 11.50
CA ILE A 155 -3.29 -4.70 11.20
C ILE A 155 -2.70 -3.90 12.34
N HIS A 156 -3.01 -4.26 13.58
CA HIS A 156 -2.70 -3.41 14.73
C HIS A 156 -1.43 -3.83 15.49
N TYR A 157 -1.03 -5.09 15.45
CA TYR A 157 0.09 -5.62 16.23
C TYR A 157 1.24 -6.13 15.37
N ALA A 158 0.97 -6.83 14.27
CA ALA A 158 2.01 -7.48 13.48
C ALA A 158 3.00 -6.52 12.81
N THR A 159 4.22 -6.98 12.60
CA THR A 159 5.32 -6.27 11.92
C THR A 159 5.78 -7.08 10.70
N PRO A 160 6.60 -6.50 9.80
CA PRO A 160 7.16 -7.23 8.66
C PRO A 160 7.94 -8.49 9.04
N THR A 161 8.53 -8.51 10.24
CA THR A 161 9.29 -9.67 10.75
C THR A 161 8.42 -10.87 11.08
N ASP A 162 7.10 -10.67 11.19
CA ASP A 162 6.15 -11.75 11.46
C ASP A 162 5.75 -12.50 10.17
N ILE A 163 6.19 -12.06 8.99
CA ILE A 163 5.98 -12.80 7.74
C ILE A 163 6.86 -14.04 7.77
N ALA A 164 6.25 -15.20 8.02
CA ALA A 164 6.96 -16.45 8.16
C ALA A 164 7.19 -17.15 6.82
N GLN A 165 6.19 -17.15 5.94
CA GLN A 165 6.28 -17.80 4.64
C GLN A 165 5.65 -16.99 3.52
N VAL A 166 6.22 -17.08 2.31
CA VAL A 166 5.68 -16.46 1.10
C VAL A 166 5.80 -17.42 -0.06
N PHE A 167 4.68 -17.66 -0.74
CA PHE A 167 4.58 -18.42 -1.97
C PHE A 167 4.05 -17.52 -3.09
N ILE A 168 4.67 -17.58 -4.28
CA ILE A 168 4.19 -16.90 -5.48
C ILE A 168 4.18 -17.89 -6.63
N ASP A 169 3.02 -18.10 -7.25
CA ASP A 169 2.81 -19.08 -8.33
C ASP A 169 3.45 -20.45 -8.03
N SER A 170 3.25 -20.96 -6.82
CA SER A 170 3.83 -22.22 -6.30
C SER A 170 5.34 -22.21 -5.99
N THR A 171 6.01 -21.07 -6.13
CA THR A 171 7.42 -20.91 -5.73
C THR A 171 7.50 -20.44 -4.28
N HIS A 172 8.14 -21.21 -3.41
CA HIS A 172 8.42 -20.83 -2.03
C HIS A 172 9.60 -19.85 -2.00
N LEU A 173 9.34 -18.59 -1.62
CA LEU A 173 10.30 -17.49 -1.67
C LEU A 173 10.79 -17.04 -0.29
N VAL A 174 9.94 -17.08 0.73
CA VAL A 174 10.32 -16.76 2.12
C VAL A 174 10.03 -17.99 2.96
N GLU A 175 11.00 -18.41 3.76
CA GLU A 175 10.95 -19.57 4.66
C GLU A 175 11.54 -19.15 6.01
N ASP A 176 10.78 -19.36 7.09
CA ASP A 176 11.13 -18.95 8.46
C ASP A 176 11.59 -17.49 8.55
N GLY A 177 10.89 -16.60 7.85
CA GLY A 177 11.17 -15.16 7.82
C GLY A 177 12.37 -14.73 6.98
N SER A 178 13.03 -15.66 6.28
CA SER A 178 14.22 -15.40 5.46
C SER A 178 13.94 -15.62 3.97
N ILE A 179 14.46 -14.74 3.10
CA ILE A 179 14.30 -14.89 1.63
C ILE A 179 15.23 -15.99 1.13
N ARG A 180 14.66 -17.02 0.51
CA ARG A 180 15.41 -18.20 0.03
C ARG A 180 16.38 -17.81 -1.08
N GLY A 181 17.63 -18.22 -0.94
CA GLY A 181 18.68 -17.98 -1.92
C GLY A 181 19.20 -16.54 -2.00
N LEU A 182 18.77 -15.65 -1.08
CA LEU A 182 19.26 -14.28 -1.02
C LEU A 182 20.50 -14.18 -0.13
N ASP A 183 21.60 -13.66 -0.67
CA ASP A 183 22.73 -13.19 0.14
C ASP A 183 22.47 -11.73 0.55
N GLU A 184 21.85 -11.56 1.71
CA GLU A 184 21.51 -10.24 2.24
C GLU A 184 22.73 -9.33 2.39
N ARG A 185 23.90 -9.86 2.78
CA ARG A 185 25.11 -9.04 2.96
C ARG A 185 25.59 -8.50 1.63
N ARG A 186 25.58 -9.34 0.59
CA ARG A 186 25.91 -8.92 -0.77
C ARG A 186 24.93 -7.86 -1.28
N VAL A 187 23.63 -8.08 -1.10
CA VAL A 187 22.58 -7.13 -1.53
C VAL A 187 22.74 -5.78 -0.84
N LEU A 188 22.99 -5.77 0.48
CA LEU A 188 23.23 -4.56 1.25
C LEU A 188 24.52 -3.84 0.81
N ALA A 189 25.58 -4.59 0.47
CA ALA A 189 26.82 -4.01 -0.04
C ALA A 189 26.62 -3.33 -1.40
N GLU A 190 25.96 -4.02 -2.34
CA GLU A 190 25.63 -3.50 -3.68
C GLU A 190 24.69 -2.28 -3.60
N ALA A 191 23.66 -2.34 -2.74
CA ALA A 191 22.75 -1.21 -2.49
C ALA A 191 23.49 0.01 -1.89
N GLY A 192 24.40 -0.24 -0.93
CA GLY A 192 25.23 0.80 -0.34
C GLY A 192 26.18 1.46 -1.36
N GLU A 193 26.75 0.68 -2.28
CA GLU A 193 27.57 1.21 -3.37
C GLU A 193 26.75 2.06 -4.34
N SER A 194 25.58 1.58 -4.75
CA SER A 194 24.63 2.34 -5.58
C SER A 194 24.25 3.68 -4.94
N MET A 195 23.98 3.69 -3.63
CA MET A 195 23.68 4.92 -2.89
C MET A 195 24.88 5.87 -2.85
N ARG A 196 26.10 5.38 -2.60
CA ARG A 196 27.32 6.23 -2.63
C ARG A 196 27.55 6.85 -4.01
N ASN A 197 27.36 6.07 -5.08
CA ASN A 197 27.50 6.55 -6.45
C ASN A 197 26.46 7.65 -6.79
N ARG A 198 25.25 7.55 -6.23
CA ARG A 198 24.22 8.60 -6.33
C ARG A 198 24.52 9.81 -5.46
N ALA A 199 24.94 9.60 -4.21
CA ALA A 199 25.26 10.67 -3.28
C ALA A 199 26.44 11.52 -3.74
N GLY A 200 27.46 10.91 -4.36
CA GLY A 200 28.57 11.64 -5.00
C GLY A 200 28.14 12.54 -6.18
N ARG A 201 26.90 12.39 -6.67
CA ARG A 201 26.30 13.19 -7.77
C ARG A 201 25.20 14.14 -7.29
N SER A 202 24.77 14.07 -6.03
CA SER A 202 23.67 14.88 -5.50
C SER A 202 24.19 15.89 -4.47
N PRO A 203 23.79 17.19 -4.56
CA PRO A 203 24.03 18.11 -3.47
C PRO A 203 23.23 17.63 -2.25
N THR A 204 23.87 17.72 -1.08
CA THR A 204 23.36 17.31 0.24
C THR A 204 21.87 17.60 0.43
N VAL A 205 21.11 16.59 0.89
CA VAL A 205 19.68 16.74 1.23
C VAL A 205 19.56 17.76 2.37
N ARG A 206 19.10 18.98 2.05
CA ARG A 206 18.66 19.94 3.06
C ARG A 206 17.28 19.52 3.54
N VAL A 207 17.13 19.35 4.86
CA VAL A 207 15.81 19.18 5.49
C VAL A 207 15.00 20.46 5.23
N PRO A 208 13.78 20.39 4.66
CA PRO A 208 12.94 21.56 4.50
C PRO A 208 12.59 22.13 5.88
N THR A 209 13.02 23.34 6.18
CA THR A 209 12.47 24.13 7.28
C THR A 209 11.08 24.57 6.85
N GLY A 210 10.04 23.88 7.34
CA GLY A 210 8.65 24.16 6.94
C GLY A 210 8.27 25.62 7.15
N SER A 211 7.55 26.20 6.19
CA SER A 211 6.86 27.49 6.39
C SER A 211 5.73 27.32 7.40
N PRO A 212 5.42 28.33 8.24
CA PRO A 212 4.33 28.24 9.21
C PRO A 212 2.99 27.97 8.51
N ARG A 213 2.13 27.17 9.15
CA ARG A 213 0.73 27.01 8.70
C ARG A 213 0.06 28.38 8.60
N PRO A 214 -0.71 28.67 7.54
CA PRO A 214 -1.65 29.77 7.60
C PRO A 214 -2.66 29.49 8.73
N SER A 215 -2.89 30.51 9.54
CA SER A 215 -3.85 30.54 10.65
C SER A 215 -5.27 30.15 10.19
N PRO A 216 -6.12 29.60 11.08
CA PRO A 216 -7.41 29.01 10.74
C PRO A 216 -8.37 29.95 10.01
#